data_AF-A0A2W5A258-F1
#
_entry.id   AF-A0A2W5A258-F1
#
_cell.length_a   1.000
_cell.length_b   1.000
_cell.length_c   1.000
_cell.angle_alpha   90.00
_cell.angle_beta   90.00
_cell.angle_gamma   90.00
#
_symmetry.space_group_name_H-M   'P 1'
#
loop_
_entity.id
_entity.type
_entity.pdbx_description
1 polymer ?
#
loop_
_entity_poly.entity_id
_entity_poly.type
_entity_poly.pdbx_seq_one_letter_code
_entity_poly.pdbx_strand_id
1 'polypeptide(L)'
;MQEVLTRFGAMKKNPLLFVVLAFCFIVGPVFKSHAQEDEFGLPPAKKEAVCTQIGCRDGLSLTVDPTRRWKWGNYEFSFVMDNRSVTCRGELPLRPCEEGPTVKCKGEGVRVIESGCALPESQQGFSAIEFDGQPRRVIVRIVHNFKPLVTRSLIANYERVQPNGPMCGPVCHSASYDLFTAQ
;
A
#
# COMPACT_ATOMS: atom_id res chain seq x y z
N MET A 1 7.98 -21.49 52.01
CA MET A 1 8.65 -20.82 50.87
C MET A 1 7.54 -20.45 49.90
N GLN A 2 7.23 -19.16 49.81
CA GLN A 2 5.92 -18.61 49.42
C GLN A 2 5.64 -18.64 47.91
N GLU A 3 4.36 -18.88 47.62
CA GLU A 3 3.66 -18.74 46.34
C GLU A 3 3.70 -17.31 45.80
N VAL A 4 3.84 -17.14 44.48
CA VAL A 4 3.62 -15.85 43.81
C VAL A 4 2.44 -15.97 42.86
N LEU A 5 1.32 -15.41 43.33
CA LEU A 5 0.04 -15.27 42.66
C LEU A 5 0.08 -14.28 41.48
N THR A 6 -0.35 -14.80 40.34
CA THR A 6 -1.31 -14.25 39.37
C THR A 6 -1.83 -12.83 39.61
N ARG A 7 -1.62 -11.93 38.63
CA ARG A 7 -2.44 -10.71 38.43
C ARG A 7 -3.01 -10.67 37.03
N PHE A 8 -4.27 -11.10 36.88
CA PHE A 8 -5.11 -10.78 35.73
C PHE A 8 -5.64 -9.35 35.87
N GLY A 9 -5.29 -8.49 34.92
CA GLY A 9 -5.82 -7.13 34.82
C GLY A 9 -7.22 -7.13 34.22
N ALA A 10 -8.15 -6.48 34.91
CA ALA A 10 -9.56 -6.36 34.55
C ALA A 10 -9.76 -5.51 33.29
N MET A 11 -10.49 -6.05 32.31
CA MET A 11 -10.99 -5.30 31.15
C MET A 11 -12.17 -4.42 31.55
N LYS A 12 -11.99 -3.10 31.35
CA LYS A 12 -12.99 -2.06 31.57
C LYS A 12 -13.98 -2.07 30.39
N LYS A 13 -15.22 -2.49 30.67
CA LYS A 13 -16.35 -2.43 29.71
C LYS A 13 -16.78 -0.98 29.54
N ASN A 14 -16.63 -0.42 28.34
CA ASN A 14 -17.25 0.85 27.97
C ASN A 14 -18.69 0.60 27.48
N PRO A 15 -19.69 1.27 28.05
CA PRO A 15 -21.07 1.10 27.64
C PRO A 15 -21.39 1.91 26.38
N LEU A 16 -22.16 1.25 25.53
CA LEU A 16 -23.09 1.74 24.51
C LEU A 16 -23.33 3.25 24.50
N LEU A 17 -23.05 3.89 23.37
CA LEU A 17 -23.73 5.12 22.95
C LEU A 17 -24.55 4.79 21.70
N PHE A 18 -25.82 4.45 21.90
CA PHE A 18 -26.83 4.33 20.85
C PHE A 18 -27.18 5.74 20.37
N VAL A 19 -26.71 6.12 19.18
CA VAL A 19 -27.17 7.33 18.48
C VAL A 19 -28.31 6.92 17.56
N VAL A 20 -29.53 7.27 17.96
CA VAL A 20 -30.76 7.15 17.16
C VAL A 20 -30.76 8.29 16.15
N LEU A 21 -30.50 7.99 14.87
CA LEU A 21 -30.66 8.93 13.76
C LEU A 21 -32.10 8.84 13.23
N ALA A 22 -32.87 9.90 13.51
CA ALA A 22 -34.20 10.11 12.96
C ALA A 22 -34.10 10.42 11.46
N PHE A 23 -34.63 9.52 10.62
CA PHE A 23 -34.82 9.75 9.19
C PHE A 23 -36.07 10.62 8.96
N CYS A 24 -35.88 11.91 8.73
CA CYS A 24 -36.91 12.77 8.15
C CYS A 24 -37.08 12.42 6.67
N PHE A 25 -38.19 11.75 6.33
CA PHE A 25 -38.69 11.61 4.97
C PHE A 25 -39.18 12.99 4.47
N ILE A 26 -38.36 13.67 3.67
CA ILE A 26 -38.82 14.82 2.89
C ILE A 26 -39.37 14.28 1.57
N VAL A 27 -40.70 14.24 1.48
CA VAL A 27 -41.45 13.93 0.26
C VAL A 27 -41.33 15.14 -0.67
N GLY A 28 -40.43 15.07 -1.65
CA GLY A 28 -40.27 16.10 -2.68
C GLY A 28 -41.30 15.94 -3.81
N PRO A 29 -41.65 17.02 -4.53
CA PRO A 29 -42.64 17.00 -5.60
C PRO A 29 -42.14 16.22 -6.82
N VAL A 30 -43.05 15.40 -7.37
CA VAL A 30 -42.89 14.69 -8.64
C VAL A 30 -42.86 15.70 -9.79
N PHE A 31 -41.65 16.12 -10.19
CA PHE A 31 -41.45 16.87 -11.43
C PHE A 31 -41.54 15.90 -12.61
N LYS A 32 -42.66 15.96 -13.33
CA LYS A 32 -42.89 15.26 -14.59
C LYS A 32 -42.09 15.97 -15.68
N SER A 33 -40.86 15.50 -15.91
CA SER A 33 -40.05 15.95 -17.05
C SER A 33 -40.67 15.41 -18.34
N HIS A 34 -41.13 16.33 -19.19
CA HIS A 34 -41.51 16.04 -20.57
C HIS A 34 -40.23 15.63 -21.32
N ALA A 35 -40.19 14.37 -21.74
CA ALA A 35 -39.30 13.92 -22.79
C ALA A 35 -39.69 14.66 -24.08
N GLN A 36 -38.79 15.50 -24.59
CA GLN A 36 -38.89 16.05 -25.92
C GLN A 36 -37.94 15.23 -26.80
N GLU A 37 -38.56 14.41 -27.64
CA GLU A 37 -37.90 13.61 -28.67
C GLU A 37 -37.56 14.54 -29.84
N ASP A 38 -36.38 15.16 -29.80
CA ASP A 38 -35.83 15.80 -30.99
C ASP A 38 -35.12 14.73 -31.84
N GLU A 39 -35.92 14.19 -32.75
CA GLU A 39 -35.60 13.21 -33.78
C GLU A 39 -34.70 13.83 -34.86
N PHE A 40 -33.37 13.78 -34.65
CA PHE A 40 -32.41 13.78 -35.76
C PHE A 40 -31.53 12.54 -35.62
N GLY A 41 -31.96 11.47 -36.29
CA GLY A 41 -31.37 10.12 -36.27
C GLY A 41 -29.97 10.04 -36.87
N LEU A 42 -28.98 10.61 -36.17
CA LEU A 42 -27.60 10.16 -36.30
C LEU A 42 -27.40 8.96 -35.36
N PRO A 43 -26.82 7.84 -35.82
CA PRO A 43 -26.49 6.74 -34.93
C PRO A 43 -25.61 7.27 -33.79
N PRO A 44 -25.84 6.85 -32.53
CA PRO A 44 -25.07 7.37 -31.40
C PRO A 44 -23.59 7.15 -31.70
N ALA A 45 -22.84 8.26 -31.76
CA ALA A 45 -21.40 8.21 -31.96
C ALA A 45 -20.81 7.25 -30.93
N LYS A 46 -20.13 6.20 -31.41
CA LYS A 46 -19.47 5.21 -30.57
C LYS A 46 -18.49 5.98 -29.70
N LYS A 47 -18.78 6.13 -28.40
CA LYS A 47 -17.88 6.82 -27.47
C LYS A 47 -16.54 6.10 -27.49
N GLU A 48 -15.55 6.67 -28.16
CA GLU A 48 -14.17 6.18 -28.09
C GLU A 48 -13.69 6.38 -26.65
N ALA A 49 -13.43 5.27 -25.96
CA ALA A 49 -12.91 5.34 -24.60
C ALA A 49 -11.48 5.88 -24.66
N VAL A 50 -11.22 7.00 -23.99
CA VAL A 50 -9.87 7.54 -23.82
C VAL A 50 -9.16 6.69 -22.78
N CYS A 51 -8.44 5.67 -23.23
CA CYS A 51 -7.64 4.81 -22.38
C CYS A 51 -6.28 5.45 -22.09
N THR A 52 -5.93 5.66 -20.83
CA THR A 52 -4.54 5.97 -20.45
C THR A 52 -3.82 4.68 -20.05
N GLN A 53 -2.48 4.71 -19.97
CA GLN A 53 -1.69 3.61 -19.39
C GLN A 53 -1.25 3.90 -17.95
N ILE A 54 -1.78 4.97 -17.34
CA ILE A 54 -1.40 5.39 -16.00
C ILE A 54 -1.84 4.33 -14.98
N GLY A 55 -0.96 3.99 -14.05
CA GLY A 55 -1.25 3.13 -12.90
C GLY A 55 -1.24 1.63 -13.17
N CYS A 56 -1.04 1.17 -14.40
CA CYS A 56 -0.93 -0.26 -14.70
C CYS A 56 0.54 -0.70 -14.62
N ARG A 57 0.90 -1.46 -13.59
CA ARG A 57 2.21 -2.08 -13.46
C ARG A 57 2.08 -3.49 -12.88
N ASP A 58 2.71 -4.46 -13.54
CA ASP A 58 2.92 -5.79 -12.97
C ASP A 58 3.93 -5.71 -11.83
N GLY A 59 3.64 -6.35 -10.71
CA GLY A 59 4.54 -6.23 -9.57
C GLY A 59 3.97 -6.69 -8.25
N LEU A 60 4.87 -6.93 -7.31
CA LEU A 60 4.54 -7.04 -5.90
C LEU A 60 4.94 -5.74 -5.19
N SER A 61 4.07 -5.25 -4.30
CA SER A 61 4.38 -4.12 -3.42
C SER A 61 4.17 -4.52 -1.95
N LEU A 62 5.11 -4.13 -1.10
CA LEU A 62 4.94 -4.17 0.35
C LEU A 62 4.81 -2.75 0.85
N THR A 63 3.60 -2.36 1.22
CA THR A 63 3.28 -1.01 1.67
C THR A 63 3.58 -0.85 3.16
N VAL A 64 3.79 0.40 3.57
CA VAL A 64 3.99 0.76 4.97
C VAL A 64 2.88 1.72 5.37
N ASP A 65 2.24 1.46 6.51
CA ASP A 65 1.29 2.41 7.12
C ASP A 65 1.92 3.82 7.19
N PRO A 66 1.27 4.85 6.62
CA PRO A 66 1.82 6.21 6.57
C PRO A 66 1.98 6.86 7.95
N THR A 67 1.33 6.34 8.98
CA THR A 67 1.49 6.78 10.37
C THR A 67 2.71 6.18 11.06
N ARG A 68 3.33 5.15 10.46
CA ARG A 68 4.51 4.49 11.02
C ARG A 68 5.68 5.46 11.09
N ARG A 69 6.24 5.59 12.29
CA ARG A 69 7.46 6.36 12.53
C ARG A 69 8.68 5.45 12.45
N TRP A 70 9.59 5.79 11.54
CA TRP A 70 10.88 5.13 11.43
C TRP A 70 11.89 5.76 12.40
N LYS A 71 12.75 4.93 13.00
CA LYS A 71 13.80 5.40 13.92
C LYS A 71 15.03 5.77 13.12
N TRP A 72 15.80 6.75 13.59
CA TRP A 72 17.10 7.04 12.99
C TRP A 72 18.09 5.89 13.15
N GLY A 73 19.05 5.83 12.22
CA GLY A 73 20.11 4.83 12.19
C GLY A 73 20.08 3.97 10.93
N ASN A 74 20.85 2.89 10.99
CA ASN A 74 21.16 2.04 9.85
C ASN A 74 20.09 0.98 9.62
N TYR A 75 19.74 0.78 8.35
CA TYR A 75 18.80 -0.23 7.90
C TYR A 75 19.44 -1.17 6.89
N GLU A 76 19.20 -2.47 7.09
CA GLU A 76 19.49 -3.50 6.09
C GLU A 76 18.19 -4.23 5.73
N PHE A 77 17.87 -4.24 4.45
CA PHE A 77 16.75 -4.95 3.86
C PHE A 77 17.31 -6.14 3.10
N SER A 78 16.86 -7.34 3.43
CA SER A 78 17.24 -8.57 2.73
C SER A 78 16.00 -9.24 2.18
N PHE A 79 16.06 -9.60 0.91
CA PHE A 79 14.97 -10.21 0.17
C PHE A 79 15.46 -11.51 -0.46
N VAL A 80 14.71 -12.58 -0.28
CA VAL A 80 14.86 -13.80 -1.07
C VAL A 80 13.58 -13.94 -1.88
N MET A 81 13.67 -13.81 -3.19
CA MET A 81 12.57 -13.90 -4.13
C MET A 81 12.78 -15.13 -5.00
N ASP A 82 11.94 -16.15 -4.81
CA ASP A 82 12.12 -17.47 -5.41
C ASP A 82 13.57 -17.98 -5.18
N ASN A 83 14.43 -17.93 -6.19
CA ASN A 83 15.83 -18.38 -6.13
C ASN A 83 16.86 -17.24 -6.22
N ARG A 84 16.45 -15.98 -6.05
CA ARG A 84 17.33 -14.80 -6.12
C ARG A 84 17.35 -14.08 -4.78
N SER A 85 18.51 -13.51 -4.43
CA SER A 85 18.66 -12.71 -3.22
C SER A 85 19.06 -11.28 -3.57
N VAL A 86 18.44 -10.32 -2.90
CA VAL A 86 18.78 -8.89 -3.00
C VAL A 86 18.98 -8.34 -1.60
N THR A 87 20.04 -7.57 -1.40
CA THR A 87 20.30 -6.87 -0.14
C THR A 87 20.40 -5.38 -0.40
N CYS A 88 19.57 -4.60 0.27
CA CYS A 88 19.62 -3.15 0.25
C CYS A 88 20.08 -2.60 1.59
N ARG A 89 20.87 -1.52 1.56
CA ARG A 89 21.32 -0.80 2.75
C ARG A 89 21.05 0.67 2.60
N GLY A 90 20.63 1.30 3.69
CA GLY A 90 20.43 2.74 3.79
C GLY A 90 20.35 3.15 5.23
N GLU A 91 20.06 4.41 5.47
CA GLU A 91 19.97 4.99 6.80
C GLU A 91 18.88 6.05 6.88
N LEU A 92 18.51 6.39 8.11
CA LEU A 92 17.74 7.59 8.42
C LEU A 92 18.56 8.48 9.37
N PRO A 93 18.60 9.80 9.16
CA PRO A 93 17.87 10.57 8.15
C PRO A 93 18.29 10.28 6.70
N LEU A 94 17.40 10.55 5.76
CA LEU A 94 17.65 10.42 4.32
C LEU A 94 18.64 11.50 3.88
N ARG A 95 19.40 11.20 2.82
CA ARG A 95 20.23 12.17 2.12
C ARG A 95 19.34 13.25 1.45
N PRO A 96 19.90 14.44 1.16
CA PRO A 96 19.22 15.45 0.36
C PRO A 96 18.71 14.87 -0.96
N CYS A 97 17.55 15.35 -1.42
CA CYS A 97 16.87 14.79 -2.60
C CYS A 97 17.73 14.84 -3.87
N GLU A 98 18.62 15.83 -3.95
CA GLU A 98 19.51 16.14 -5.07
C GLU A 98 20.71 15.18 -5.15
N GLU A 99 21.04 14.50 -4.04
CA GLU A 99 22.15 13.53 -3.96
C GLU A 99 21.72 12.10 -4.33
N GLY A 100 20.44 11.93 -4.71
CA GLY A 100 19.83 10.67 -5.10
C GLY A 100 19.52 9.74 -3.92
N PRO A 101 19.08 8.51 -4.19
CA PRO A 101 18.46 7.64 -3.19
C PRO A 101 19.46 7.22 -2.10
N THR A 102 19.07 7.33 -0.84
CA THR A 102 19.85 6.90 0.34
C THR A 102 20.07 5.39 0.36
N VAL A 103 19.05 4.63 -0.01
CA VAL A 103 19.05 3.18 -0.07
C VAL A 103 19.74 2.72 -1.35
N LYS A 104 20.76 1.87 -1.20
CA LYS A 104 21.47 1.21 -2.29
C LYS A 104 21.26 -0.30 -2.21
N CYS A 105 20.92 -0.91 -3.33
CA CYS A 105 20.70 -2.35 -3.43
C CYS A 105 21.86 -3.05 -4.17
N LYS A 106 22.27 -4.19 -3.64
CA LYS A 106 23.12 -5.18 -4.32
C LYS A 106 22.20 -6.26 -4.88
N GLY A 107 22.12 -6.32 -6.21
CA GLY A 107 21.15 -7.13 -6.96
C GLY A 107 20.08 -6.26 -7.61
N GLU A 108 19.24 -6.87 -8.43
CA GLU A 108 18.23 -6.19 -9.26
C GLU A 108 16.81 -6.66 -8.93
N GLY A 109 15.82 -5.91 -9.38
CA GLY A 109 14.41 -6.28 -9.27
C GLY A 109 13.75 -5.92 -7.95
N VAL A 110 14.39 -5.10 -7.11
CA VAL A 110 13.81 -4.57 -5.87
C VAL A 110 14.16 -3.10 -5.73
N ARG A 111 13.17 -2.31 -5.31
CA ARG A 111 13.34 -0.90 -4.98
C ARG A 111 12.68 -0.59 -3.64
N VAL A 112 13.45 0.00 -2.72
CA VAL A 112 12.89 0.57 -1.48
C VAL A 112 12.49 2.01 -1.78
N ILE A 113 11.23 2.35 -1.52
CA ILE A 113 10.68 3.68 -1.77
C ILE A 113 10.92 4.54 -0.54
N GLU A 114 11.77 5.54 -0.70
CA GLU A 114 12.06 6.56 0.31
C GLU A 114 10.96 7.63 0.30
N SER A 115 10.67 8.19 1.47
CA SER A 115 9.68 9.25 1.64
C SER A 115 10.23 10.35 2.53
N GLY A 116 10.12 11.60 2.06
CA GLY A 116 10.34 12.78 2.87
C GLY A 116 11.74 13.38 2.86
N CYS A 117 12.61 13.14 1.86
CA CYS A 117 13.95 13.75 1.82
C CYS A 117 13.96 15.29 1.95
N ALA A 118 12.86 15.97 1.59
CA ALA A 118 12.66 17.42 1.77
C ALA A 118 11.85 17.81 3.03
N LEU A 119 11.50 16.83 3.87
CA LEU A 119 10.76 17.01 5.11
C LEU A 119 11.71 16.96 6.32
N PRO A 120 11.27 17.42 7.51
CA PRO A 120 12.03 17.23 8.74
C PRO A 120 12.37 15.75 8.97
N GLU A 121 13.54 15.50 9.54
CA GLU A 121 14.08 14.14 9.76
C GLU A 121 13.16 13.20 10.57
N SER A 122 12.25 13.76 11.39
CA SER A 122 11.24 13.00 12.14
C SER A 122 10.04 12.53 11.31
N GLN A 123 9.92 13.02 10.07
CA GLN A 123 8.89 12.68 9.09
C GLN A 123 9.44 11.87 7.91
N GLN A 124 10.73 11.58 7.92
CA GLN A 124 11.39 10.77 6.91
C GLN A 124 11.21 9.27 7.17
N GLY A 125 11.22 8.47 6.11
CA GLY A 125 11.10 7.03 6.24
C GLY A 125 11.07 6.28 4.91
N PHE A 126 10.61 5.03 4.99
CA PHE A 126 10.39 4.16 3.84
C PHE A 126 8.88 3.88 3.72
N SER A 127 8.30 4.16 2.56
CA SER A 127 6.86 4.08 2.33
C SER A 127 6.42 2.77 1.68
N ALA A 128 7.30 2.14 0.90
CA ALA A 128 7.03 0.86 0.26
C ALA A 128 8.31 0.13 -0.13
N ILE A 129 8.15 -1.15 -0.47
CA ILE A 129 9.16 -1.96 -1.14
C ILE A 129 8.49 -2.53 -2.39
N GLU A 130 9.00 -2.16 -3.55
CA GLU A 130 8.51 -2.60 -4.84
C GLU A 130 9.41 -3.68 -5.41
N PHE A 131 8.81 -4.70 -5.99
CA PHE A 131 9.46 -5.83 -6.62
C PHE A 131 9.12 -5.85 -8.10
N ASP A 132 10.13 -5.90 -8.95
CA ASP A 132 9.93 -6.05 -10.39
C ASP A 132 9.54 -7.49 -10.73
N GLY A 133 8.67 -7.64 -11.73
CA GLY A 133 8.14 -8.94 -12.13
C GLY A 133 7.13 -9.51 -11.14
N GLN A 134 6.95 -10.82 -11.16
CA GLN A 134 5.91 -11.49 -10.38
C GLN A 134 6.48 -12.63 -9.51
N PRO A 135 7.34 -12.33 -8.53
CA PRO A 135 7.91 -13.36 -7.66
C PRO A 135 6.81 -14.12 -6.91
N ARG A 136 6.85 -15.45 -6.96
CA ARG A 136 5.79 -16.27 -6.33
C ARG A 136 5.95 -16.31 -4.81
N ARG A 137 7.20 -16.36 -4.34
CA ARG A 137 7.54 -16.38 -2.92
C ARG A 137 8.56 -15.30 -2.60
N VAL A 138 8.31 -14.56 -1.53
CA VAL A 138 9.25 -13.55 -1.01
C VAL A 138 9.49 -13.77 0.48
N ILE A 139 10.75 -13.87 0.87
CA ILE A 139 11.19 -13.79 2.26
C ILE A 139 11.80 -12.41 2.47
N VAL A 140 11.29 -11.67 3.44
CA VAL A 140 11.71 -10.31 3.78
C VAL A 140 12.34 -10.32 5.16
N ARG A 141 13.51 -9.72 5.29
CA ARG A 141 14.13 -9.43 6.58
C ARG A 141 14.60 -7.98 6.59
N ILE A 142 14.17 -7.23 7.61
CA ILE A 142 14.60 -5.85 7.82
C ILE A 142 15.27 -5.79 9.18
N VAL A 143 16.46 -5.19 9.21
CA VAL A 143 17.26 -4.99 10.43
C VAL A 143 17.46 -3.50 10.63
N HIS A 144 17.27 -3.04 11.86
CA HIS A 144 17.58 -1.67 12.29
C HIS A 144 18.65 -1.72 13.37
N ASN A 145 19.81 -1.07 13.15
CA ASN A 145 20.95 -1.07 14.08
C ASN A 145 21.24 -2.47 14.66
N PHE A 146 21.41 -3.44 13.76
CA PHE A 146 21.69 -4.86 14.07
C PHE A 146 20.56 -5.63 14.78
N LYS A 147 19.42 -5.00 15.05
CA LYS A 147 18.24 -5.64 15.64
C LYS A 147 17.20 -5.97 14.57
N PRO A 148 16.69 -7.21 14.51
CA PRO A 148 15.60 -7.55 13.60
C PRO A 148 14.37 -6.66 13.87
N LEU A 149 13.87 -6.01 12.82
CA LEU A 149 12.65 -5.21 12.84
C LEU A 149 11.49 -5.97 12.19
N VAL A 150 11.75 -6.66 11.07
CA VAL A 150 10.78 -7.49 10.34
C VAL A 150 11.45 -8.79 9.91
N THR A 151 10.75 -9.90 10.02
CA THR A 151 11.11 -11.16 9.35
C THR A 151 9.83 -11.86 8.92
N ARG A 152 9.63 -12.04 7.61
CA ARG A 152 8.38 -12.56 7.04
C ARG A 152 8.66 -13.42 5.81
N SER A 153 7.81 -14.43 5.61
CA SER A 153 7.69 -15.17 4.35
C SER A 153 6.27 -14.96 3.83
N LEU A 154 6.12 -14.63 2.56
CA LEU A 154 4.83 -14.48 1.91
C LEU A 154 4.81 -15.24 0.58
N ILE A 155 3.61 -15.67 0.20
CA ILE A 155 3.29 -16.23 -1.11
C ILE A 155 2.39 -15.22 -1.80
N ALA A 156 2.81 -14.72 -2.95
CA ALA A 156 2.09 -13.65 -3.64
C ALA A 156 0.85 -14.21 -4.37
N ASN A 157 -0.30 -13.60 -4.11
CA ASN A 157 -1.57 -13.85 -4.77
C ASN A 157 -1.84 -12.65 -5.68
N TYR A 158 -1.50 -12.79 -6.96
CA TYR A 158 -1.65 -11.73 -7.95
C TYR A 158 -3.09 -11.63 -8.44
N GLU A 159 -3.58 -10.40 -8.53
CA GLU A 159 -4.89 -10.08 -9.08
C GLU A 159 -4.76 -9.41 -10.44
N ARG A 160 -5.76 -9.61 -11.30
CA ARG A 160 -5.87 -8.88 -12.56
C ARG A 160 -6.43 -7.49 -12.28
N VAL A 161 -5.69 -6.45 -12.66
CA VAL A 161 -6.05 -5.05 -12.45
C VAL A 161 -6.12 -4.32 -13.78
N GLN A 162 -7.19 -3.54 -13.96
CA GLN A 162 -7.41 -2.68 -15.14
C GLN A 162 -7.74 -1.26 -14.65
N PRO A 163 -6.72 -0.46 -14.27
CA PRO A 163 -6.96 0.83 -13.62
C PRO A 163 -7.65 1.85 -14.54
N ASN A 164 -7.54 1.66 -15.85
CA ASN A 164 -8.16 2.52 -16.87
C ASN A 164 -9.53 2.00 -17.33
N GLY A 165 -10.10 1.02 -16.63
CA GLY A 165 -11.39 0.42 -16.94
C GLY A 165 -11.29 -0.86 -17.78
N PRO A 166 -12.36 -1.67 -17.82
CA PRO A 166 -12.35 -3.03 -18.38
C PRO A 166 -12.13 -3.08 -19.90
N MET A 167 -12.51 -2.02 -20.61
CA MET A 167 -12.32 -1.87 -22.06
C MET A 167 -10.94 -1.34 -22.43
N CYS A 168 -10.13 -0.96 -21.43
CA CYS A 168 -8.82 -0.38 -21.62
C CYS A 168 -7.73 -1.40 -21.25
N GLY A 169 -6.81 -1.60 -22.18
CA GLY A 169 -5.58 -2.35 -21.95
C GLY A 169 -4.43 -1.43 -21.53
N PRO A 170 -3.33 -1.99 -20.98
CA PRO A 170 -3.15 -3.41 -20.69
C PRO A 170 -3.90 -3.85 -19.41
N VAL A 171 -4.03 -5.17 -19.22
CA VAL A 171 -4.37 -5.76 -17.92
C VAL A 171 -3.06 -6.04 -17.19
N CYS A 172 -2.95 -5.59 -15.96
CA CYS A 172 -1.77 -5.84 -15.12
C CYS A 172 -2.06 -6.90 -14.05
N HIS A 173 -0.99 -7.51 -13.55
CA HIS A 173 -0.99 -8.50 -12.49
C HIS A 173 -0.23 -7.94 -11.30
N SER A 174 -0.96 -7.54 -10.26
CA SER A 174 -0.35 -6.95 -9.07
C SER A 174 -0.79 -7.64 -7.79
N ALA A 175 0.10 -7.60 -6.80
CA ALA A 175 -0.17 -8.01 -5.43
C ALA A 175 0.35 -6.94 -4.48
N SER A 176 -0.39 -6.67 -3.40
CA SER A 176 -0.03 -5.66 -2.42
C SER A 176 -0.30 -6.16 -1.00
N TYR A 177 0.65 -5.93 -0.11
CA TYR A 177 0.56 -6.35 1.29
C TYR A 177 1.13 -5.31 2.23
N ASP A 178 0.56 -5.16 3.41
CA ASP A 178 1.20 -4.37 4.46
C ASP A 178 2.45 -5.09 4.98
N LEU A 179 3.56 -4.35 5.08
CA LEU A 179 4.89 -4.87 5.45
C LEU A 179 4.94 -5.39 6.89
N PHE A 180 4.14 -4.83 7.80
CA PHE A 180 4.23 -5.10 9.24
C PHE A 180 3.12 -6.01 9.77
N THR A 181 2.04 -6.20 9.02
CA THR A 181 0.89 -7.02 9.41
C THR A 181 1.01 -8.42 8.86
N ALA A 182 1.21 -9.41 9.74
CA ALA A 182 1.20 -10.82 9.37
C ALA A 182 -0.14 -11.18 8.68
N GLN A 183 -0.06 -11.99 7.63
CA GLN A 183 -1.24 -12.57 6.96
C GLN A 183 -1.49 -13.97 7.49
#